data_AF-A0AAE9JCP3-F1
#
_entry.id   AF-A0AAE9JCP3-F1
#
_cell.length_a   1.000
_cell.length_b   1.000
_cell.length_c   1.000
_cell.angle_alpha   90.00
_cell.angle_beta   90.00
_cell.angle_gamma   90.00
#
_symmetry.space_group_name_H-M   'P 1'
#
loop_
_entity.id
_entity.type
_entity.pdbx_description
1 polymer ?
#
loop_
_entity_poly.entity_id
_entity_poly.type
_entity_poly.pdbx_seq_one_letter_code
_entity_poly.pdbx_strand_id
1 'polypeptide(L)'
;MEPSDGPCSSSSLAPPSLLDFLHEELKAPEKYINILKIPKKGLKILYEHLNPVDCYNLAKASPELKKQVKKHKPLSIRNIYLRFDDEKSCVGVYFDRHRYKYTACVFYMWKKGDGNYRFWNNLYYLKPAKFQSYLYTKLTHPKEVKAMQGTMFPIDFLMGMLETQKDLCSIFDATRATRYVGVNVNDKRSVAAFRAQSSFQTAQHLRLIGSKPPKPHRIKSILKCLPINRSIRVSHQVGALCMQDELINASNVTLDDPEWLTREHVLSLNCATADIGHNNLTADDLNAFLMQWMFLDTNQIRTERFEITLSPQAFQNKKAITNGLVLLDWDPKQREGEYFDVDQYLMKSTIRDPHSFYDCKFSKDILREDGQLATVLFHGKRLHFLVWKNRFPYKILKEAREKEKNSQMRVMWGRCVIEALRLMNVQAQEEWNRKTELVEKMVKSRKADAEEEQTAKRKYFQALKEFLDTSEPKPKRKLLRTITIFKDDSIP
;
A
#
# COMPACT_ATOMS: atom_id res chain seq x y z
N MET A 1 -73.32 -2.44 -11.30
CA MET A 1 -73.02 -1.23 -10.52
C MET A 1 -71.54 -0.97 -10.67
N GLU A 2 -71.21 0.22 -11.16
CA GLU A 2 -69.94 0.67 -11.71
C GLU A 2 -68.74 0.51 -10.76
N PRO A 3 -67.51 0.30 -11.28
CA PRO A 3 -66.29 0.66 -10.56
C PRO A 3 -65.90 2.11 -10.92
N SER A 4 -65.67 2.93 -9.90
CA SER A 4 -65.10 4.27 -10.04
C SER A 4 -63.58 4.21 -10.10
N ASP A 5 -63.02 4.90 -11.09
CA ASP A 5 -61.59 5.13 -11.26
C ASP A 5 -61.06 6.08 -10.18
N GLY A 6 -60.06 5.62 -9.41
CA GLY A 6 -59.20 6.46 -8.59
C GLY A 6 -57.76 6.42 -9.14
N PRO A 7 -57.12 7.56 -9.43
CA PRO A 7 -55.78 7.56 -10.01
C PRO A 7 -54.73 7.20 -8.95
N CYS A 8 -53.97 6.15 -9.25
CA CYS A 8 -52.81 5.71 -8.48
C CYS A 8 -51.67 6.72 -8.68
N SER A 9 -51.55 7.69 -7.78
CA SER A 9 -50.42 8.61 -7.74
C SER A 9 -49.20 7.89 -7.17
N SER A 10 -48.34 7.40 -8.06
CA SER A 10 -46.97 7.01 -7.71
C SER A 10 -46.15 8.26 -7.41
N SER A 11 -46.18 8.71 -6.16
CA SER A 11 -45.26 9.73 -5.68
C SER A 11 -43.84 9.15 -5.71
N SER A 12 -43.06 9.54 -6.72
CA SER A 12 -41.61 9.37 -6.70
C SER A 12 -41.04 10.33 -5.64
N LEU A 13 -41.14 9.96 -4.36
CA LEU A 13 -40.46 10.67 -3.30
C LEU A 13 -38.95 10.60 -3.59
N ALA A 14 -38.36 11.77 -3.86
CA ALA A 14 -36.92 11.91 -3.94
C ALA A 14 -36.29 11.32 -2.67
N PRO A 15 -35.17 10.57 -2.77
CA PRO A 15 -34.56 9.99 -1.60
C PRO A 15 -34.22 11.11 -0.59
N PRO A 16 -34.57 10.94 0.70
CA PRO A 16 -34.44 12.00 1.70
C PRO A 16 -33.02 12.55 1.73
N SER A 17 -32.91 13.88 1.85
CA SER A 17 -31.62 14.54 1.89
C SER A 17 -30.91 14.21 3.23
N LEU A 18 -29.58 14.37 3.27
CA LEU A 18 -28.81 14.17 4.51
C LEU A 18 -29.32 15.08 5.64
N LEU A 19 -29.77 16.29 5.30
CA LEU A 19 -30.32 17.25 6.25
C LEU A 19 -31.65 16.79 6.84
N ASP A 20 -32.53 16.21 6.02
CA ASP A 20 -33.83 15.70 6.48
C ASP A 20 -33.65 14.53 7.45
N PHE A 21 -32.74 13.61 7.12
CA PHE A 21 -32.39 12.48 7.99
C PHE A 21 -31.79 12.95 9.33
N LEU A 22 -30.86 13.90 9.31
CA LEU A 22 -30.27 14.44 10.54
C LEU A 22 -31.31 15.18 11.38
N HIS A 23 -32.25 15.88 10.76
CA HIS A 23 -33.32 16.58 11.47
C HIS A 23 -34.32 15.64 12.15
N GLU A 24 -34.60 14.46 11.57
CA GLU A 24 -35.44 13.44 12.21
C GLU A 24 -34.71 12.71 13.34
N GLU A 25 -33.47 12.28 13.14
CA GLU A 25 -32.69 11.57 14.16
C GLU A 25 -32.33 12.49 15.35
N LEU A 26 -32.09 13.79 15.13
CA LEU A 26 -31.86 14.75 16.22
C LEU A 26 -33.12 15.07 17.06
N LYS A 27 -34.31 14.71 16.57
CA LYS A 27 -35.57 14.79 17.33
C LYS A 27 -35.85 13.52 18.14
N ALA A 28 -35.11 12.43 17.90
CA ALA A 28 -35.23 11.21 18.68
C ALA A 28 -34.73 11.43 20.12
N PRO A 29 -35.32 10.76 21.13
CA PRO A 29 -34.92 10.91 22.52
C PRO A 29 -33.47 10.41 22.79
N GLU A 30 -32.89 9.64 21.88
CA GLU A 30 -31.52 9.15 21.95
C GLU A 30 -30.55 10.11 21.26
N LYS A 31 -29.47 10.51 21.94
CA LYS A 31 -28.43 11.41 21.42
C LYS A 31 -27.45 10.75 20.42
N TYR A 32 -27.80 9.61 19.83
CA TYR A 32 -26.88 8.80 19.01
C TYR A 32 -27.43 8.59 17.60
N ILE A 33 -26.59 8.82 16.59
CA ILE A 33 -26.95 8.63 15.18
C ILE A 33 -26.70 7.19 14.75
N ASN A 34 -27.71 6.52 14.19
CA ASN A 34 -27.53 5.20 13.59
C ASN A 34 -26.85 5.31 12.21
N ILE A 35 -25.53 5.08 12.17
CA ILE A 35 -24.71 5.16 10.96
C ILE A 35 -25.20 4.21 9.86
N LEU A 36 -25.78 3.06 10.21
CA LEU A 36 -26.27 2.09 9.23
C LEU A 36 -27.51 2.60 8.46
N LYS A 37 -28.24 3.58 9.00
CA LYS A 37 -29.44 4.16 8.38
C LYS A 37 -29.15 5.40 7.52
N ILE A 38 -27.90 5.90 7.53
CA ILE A 38 -27.54 7.11 6.77
C ILE A 38 -27.71 6.86 5.25
N PRO A 39 -28.35 7.78 4.50
CA PRO A 39 -28.46 7.67 3.05
C PRO A 39 -27.12 7.59 2.32
N LYS A 40 -27.06 6.94 1.14
CA LYS A 40 -25.82 6.70 0.37
C LYS A 40 -24.95 7.96 0.14
N LYS A 41 -25.58 9.10 -0.21
CA LYS A 41 -24.88 10.38 -0.40
C LYS A 41 -24.26 10.89 0.91
N GLY A 42 -25.00 10.76 2.02
CA GLY A 42 -24.53 11.11 3.35
C GLY A 42 -23.38 10.24 3.84
N LEU A 43 -23.46 8.92 3.61
CA LEU A 43 -22.39 7.98 3.93
C LEU A 43 -21.09 8.37 3.22
N LYS A 44 -21.15 8.72 1.93
CA LYS A 44 -19.95 9.15 1.19
C LYS A 44 -19.29 10.36 1.84
N ILE A 45 -20.06 11.38 2.22
CA ILE A 45 -19.56 12.60 2.88
C ILE A 45 -18.98 12.27 4.25
N LEU A 46 -19.68 11.47 5.06
CA LEU A 46 -19.19 11.04 6.38
C LEU A 46 -17.83 10.34 6.24
N TYR A 47 -17.76 9.32 5.38
CA TYR A 47 -16.53 8.57 5.16
C TYR A 47 -15.43 9.42 4.54
N GLU A 48 -15.70 10.55 3.86
CA GLU A 48 -14.63 11.46 3.43
C GLU A 48 -13.91 12.12 4.62
N HIS A 49 -14.64 12.45 5.69
CA HIS A 49 -14.12 13.19 6.85
C HIS A 49 -13.48 12.31 7.93
N LEU A 50 -13.88 11.04 8.04
CA LEU A 50 -13.36 10.13 9.07
C LEU A 50 -11.84 9.96 8.96
N ASN A 51 -11.10 10.07 10.04
CA ASN A 51 -9.68 9.74 10.00
C ASN A 51 -9.48 8.19 10.06
N PRO A 52 -8.26 7.67 9.85
CA PRO A 52 -8.04 6.22 9.87
C PRO A 52 -8.32 5.54 11.22
N VAL A 53 -8.15 6.25 12.34
CA VAL A 53 -8.50 5.75 13.68
C VAL A 53 -10.03 5.65 13.83
N ASP A 54 -10.78 6.65 13.37
CA ASP A 54 -12.25 6.59 13.38
C ASP A 54 -12.75 5.42 12.52
N CYS A 55 -12.14 5.22 11.34
CA CYS A 55 -12.45 4.09 10.47
C CYS A 55 -12.19 2.75 11.15
N TYR A 56 -11.11 2.64 11.92
CA TYR A 56 -10.80 1.44 12.70
C TYR A 56 -11.83 1.20 13.80
N ASN A 57 -12.17 2.25 14.58
CA ASN A 57 -13.15 2.17 15.66
C ASN A 57 -14.54 1.77 15.13
N LEU A 58 -14.97 2.34 14.00
CA LEU A 58 -16.22 1.96 13.35
C LEU A 58 -16.20 0.51 12.84
N ALA A 59 -15.11 0.09 12.19
CA ALA A 59 -14.97 -1.29 11.71
C ALA A 59 -14.97 -2.32 12.84
N LYS A 60 -14.60 -1.92 14.06
CA LYS A 60 -14.63 -2.75 15.26
C LYS A 60 -16.03 -2.87 15.88
N ALA A 61 -16.92 -1.92 15.64
CA ALA A 61 -18.25 -1.90 16.25
C ALA A 61 -19.18 -2.98 15.67
N SER A 62 -19.11 -3.28 14.37
CA SER A 62 -19.84 -4.41 13.78
C SER A 62 -19.24 -4.92 12.45
N PRO A 63 -19.54 -6.17 12.04
CA PRO A 63 -19.16 -6.71 10.74
C PRO A 63 -19.71 -5.89 9.55
N GLU A 64 -20.91 -5.33 9.68
CA GLU A 64 -21.55 -4.49 8.65
C GLU A 64 -20.79 -3.18 8.47
N LEU A 65 -20.41 -2.52 9.58
CA LEU A 65 -19.60 -1.30 9.54
C LEU A 65 -18.21 -1.56 8.97
N LYS A 66 -17.60 -2.72 9.28
CA LYS A 66 -16.34 -3.14 8.64
C LYS A 66 -16.46 -3.25 7.12
N LYS A 67 -17.56 -3.83 6.62
CA LYS A 67 -17.83 -3.89 5.16
C LYS A 67 -18.02 -2.49 4.57
N GLN A 68 -18.71 -1.60 5.28
CA GLN A 68 -18.88 -0.20 4.84
C GLN A 68 -17.55 0.55 4.77
N VAL A 69 -16.70 0.46 5.79
CA VAL A 69 -15.36 1.08 5.81
C VAL A 69 -14.55 0.62 4.61
N LYS A 70 -14.49 -0.69 4.34
CA LYS A 70 -13.78 -1.24 3.18
C LYS A 70 -14.29 -0.70 1.85
N LYS A 71 -15.62 -0.53 1.73
CA LYS A 71 -16.27 -0.09 0.49
C LYS A 71 -16.12 1.41 0.25
N HIS A 72 -16.34 2.23 1.27
CA HIS A 72 -16.43 3.69 1.15
C HIS A 72 -15.10 4.40 1.46
N LYS A 73 -14.17 3.74 2.15
CA LYS A 73 -12.87 4.27 2.53
C LYS A 73 -11.76 3.22 2.36
N PRO A 74 -11.42 2.83 1.12
CA PRO A 74 -10.36 1.86 0.87
C PRO A 74 -9.00 2.49 1.21
N LEU A 75 -8.57 2.34 2.46
CA LEU A 75 -7.26 2.76 2.93
C LEU A 75 -6.27 1.60 2.80
N SER A 76 -5.07 1.93 2.33
CA SER A 76 -3.92 1.02 2.32
C SER A 76 -2.89 1.47 3.36
N ILE A 77 -2.36 0.49 4.09
CA ILE A 77 -1.27 0.68 5.04
C ILE A 77 0.05 0.62 4.25
N ARG A 78 0.81 1.70 4.34
CA ARG A 78 2.14 1.81 3.74
C ARG A 78 3.24 1.26 4.63
N ASN A 79 3.19 1.57 5.93
CA ASN A 79 4.20 1.12 6.89
C ASN A 79 3.52 0.59 8.15
N ILE A 80 4.03 -0.52 8.68
CA ILE A 80 3.64 -1.09 9.98
C ILE A 80 4.87 -1.08 10.88
N TYR A 81 4.72 -0.56 12.09
CA TYR A 81 5.73 -0.53 13.14
C TYR A 81 5.23 -1.38 14.29
N LEU A 82 6.04 -2.34 14.71
CA LEU A 82 5.77 -3.18 15.86
C LEU A 82 6.85 -2.94 16.88
N ARG A 83 6.47 -2.81 18.16
CA ARG A 83 7.40 -2.74 19.28
C ARG A 83 7.10 -3.90 20.21
N PHE A 84 8.01 -4.86 20.29
CA PHE A 84 7.98 -5.93 21.29
C PHE A 84 8.66 -5.43 22.55
N ASP A 85 7.84 -5.09 23.54
CA ASP A 85 8.28 -4.57 24.83
C ASP A 85 7.22 -4.93 25.88
N ASP A 86 7.55 -5.71 26.90
CA ASP A 86 6.59 -6.23 27.91
C ASP A 86 5.75 -5.11 28.51
N GLU A 87 6.34 -3.92 28.67
CA GLU A 87 5.65 -2.79 29.25
C GLU A 87 4.91 -1.95 28.22
N LYS A 88 5.21 -2.02 26.92
CA LYS A 88 4.80 -1.00 25.91
C LYS A 88 4.51 -1.51 24.52
N SER A 89 4.13 -2.77 24.41
CA SER A 89 3.88 -3.34 23.10
C SER A 89 2.77 -2.59 22.35
N CYS A 90 3.05 -2.21 21.11
CA CYS A 90 2.15 -1.36 20.32
C CYS A 90 2.33 -1.53 18.81
N VAL A 91 1.29 -1.17 18.09
CA VAL A 91 1.26 -1.14 16.63
C VAL A 91 1.18 0.30 16.16
N GLY A 92 2.19 0.76 15.44
CA GLY A 92 2.15 2.00 14.68
C GLY A 92 1.86 1.74 13.22
N VAL A 93 1.06 2.59 12.57
CA VAL A 93 0.82 2.48 11.13
C VAL A 93 0.87 3.84 10.44
N TYR A 94 1.35 3.83 9.19
CA TYR A 94 1.13 4.91 8.25
C TYR A 94 0.25 4.44 7.12
N PHE A 95 -0.75 5.25 6.79
CA PHE A 95 -1.59 5.05 5.62
C PHE A 95 -1.01 5.75 4.39
N ASP A 96 -1.44 5.33 3.20
CA ASP A 96 -0.89 5.84 1.95
C ASP A 96 -1.21 7.34 1.70
N ARG A 97 -0.34 7.97 0.92
CA ARG A 97 -0.07 9.41 0.94
C ARG A 97 -1.15 10.29 0.34
N HIS A 98 -2.09 9.77 -0.43
CA HIS A 98 -2.98 10.62 -1.24
C HIS A 98 -3.95 11.50 -0.42
N ARG A 99 -4.33 11.10 0.82
CA ARG A 99 -5.19 11.91 1.70
C ARG A 99 -4.67 12.11 3.13
N TYR A 100 -3.65 11.34 3.55
CA TYR A 100 -3.20 11.25 4.95
C TYR A 100 -1.70 11.48 5.09
N LYS A 101 -1.21 12.53 4.45
CA LYS A 101 0.23 12.87 4.48
C LYS A 101 0.67 13.12 5.93
N TYR A 102 1.70 12.38 6.37
CA TYR A 102 2.26 12.44 7.73
C TYR A 102 1.30 12.02 8.85
N THR A 103 0.17 11.41 8.52
CA THR A 103 -0.75 10.86 9.50
C THR A 103 -0.25 9.50 9.97
N ALA A 104 0.27 9.46 11.19
CA ALA A 104 0.73 8.25 11.85
C ALA A 104 -0.29 7.86 12.94
N CYS A 105 -0.75 6.62 12.94
CA CYS A 105 -1.66 6.14 13.97
C CYS A 105 -0.89 5.21 14.92
N VAL A 106 -1.13 5.33 16.22
CA VAL A 106 -0.61 4.38 17.21
C VAL A 106 -1.80 3.68 17.84
N PHE A 107 -1.68 2.36 17.97
CA PHE A 107 -2.65 1.50 18.62
C PHE A 107 -1.96 0.74 19.74
N TYR A 108 -2.52 0.87 20.94
CA TYR A 108 -2.18 0.13 22.13
C TYR A 108 -3.39 -0.71 22.53
N MET A 109 -3.16 -1.99 22.80
CA MET A 109 -4.19 -2.88 23.32
C MET A 109 -3.60 -3.75 24.40
N TRP A 110 -4.37 -3.97 25.46
CA TRP A 110 -3.91 -4.73 26.62
C TRP A 110 -5.08 -5.38 27.36
N LYS A 111 -4.81 -6.54 27.96
CA LYS A 111 -5.81 -7.26 28.77
C LYS A 111 -5.77 -6.76 30.21
N LYS A 112 -6.92 -6.46 30.83
CA LYS A 112 -7.00 -6.14 32.26
C LYS A 112 -7.28 -7.43 33.06
N GLY A 113 -7.09 -7.39 34.38
CA GLY A 113 -7.35 -8.54 35.25
C GLY A 113 -8.81 -9.00 35.31
N ASP A 114 -9.76 -8.21 34.77
CA ASP A 114 -11.17 -8.60 34.56
C ASP A 114 -11.38 -9.49 33.33
N GLY A 115 -10.31 -9.82 32.60
CA GLY A 115 -10.36 -10.62 31.38
C GLY A 115 -10.69 -9.84 30.11
N ASN A 116 -11.10 -8.57 30.22
CA ASN A 116 -11.47 -7.74 29.08
C ASN A 116 -10.27 -6.98 28.52
N TYR A 117 -10.29 -6.76 27.20
CA TYR A 117 -9.31 -5.92 26.54
C TYR A 117 -9.68 -4.45 26.64
N ARG A 118 -8.67 -3.63 26.90
CA ARG A 118 -8.72 -2.18 26.76
C ARG A 118 -7.87 -1.78 25.59
N PHE A 119 -8.31 -0.76 24.87
CA PHE A 119 -7.60 -0.20 23.74
C PHE A 119 -7.45 1.30 23.92
N TRP A 120 -6.34 1.81 23.41
CA TRP A 120 -6.14 3.22 23.18
C TRP A 120 -5.54 3.39 21.81
N ASN A 121 -6.04 4.35 21.07
CA ASN A 121 -5.49 4.70 19.78
C ASN A 121 -5.47 6.21 19.61
N ASN A 122 -4.47 6.69 18.88
CA ASN A 122 -4.30 8.11 18.65
C ASN A 122 -3.67 8.38 17.30
N LEU A 123 -3.96 9.56 16.77
CA LEU A 123 -3.49 10.08 15.51
C LEU A 123 -2.44 11.16 15.75
N TYR A 124 -1.32 11.07 15.03
CA TYR A 124 -0.25 12.05 15.08
C TYR A 124 0.08 12.57 13.70
N TYR A 125 0.32 13.88 13.61
CA TYR A 125 0.88 14.48 12.40
C TYR A 125 2.41 14.50 12.50
N LEU A 126 3.05 13.40 12.13
CA LEU A 126 4.49 13.20 12.25
C LEU A 126 5.11 12.70 10.95
N LYS A 127 6.34 13.15 10.66
CA LYS A 127 7.18 12.55 9.62
C LYS A 127 7.62 11.12 10.03
N PRO A 128 7.83 10.18 9.08
CA PRO A 128 8.18 8.80 9.40
C PRO A 128 9.34 8.63 10.37
N ALA A 129 10.44 9.36 10.18
CA ALA A 129 11.60 9.30 11.09
C ALA A 129 11.27 9.75 12.52
N LYS A 130 10.48 10.84 12.67
CA LYS A 130 10.03 11.32 13.98
C LYS A 130 9.11 10.31 14.65
N PHE A 131 8.23 9.66 13.89
CA PHE A 131 7.34 8.63 14.40
C PHE A 131 8.09 7.36 14.82
N GLN A 132 9.03 6.91 14.02
CA GLN A 132 9.90 5.78 14.36
C GLN A 132 10.68 6.05 15.66
N SER A 133 11.22 7.27 15.81
CA SER A 133 11.84 7.67 17.07
C SER A 133 10.81 7.68 18.20
N TYR A 134 9.66 8.33 18.03
CA TYR A 134 8.60 8.37 19.04
C TYR A 134 8.23 6.97 19.55
N LEU A 135 8.03 6.02 18.64
CA LEU A 135 7.62 4.67 18.97
C LEU A 135 8.70 3.89 19.72
N TYR A 136 9.97 4.02 19.35
CA TYR A 136 11.02 3.14 19.86
C TYR A 136 11.93 3.77 20.92
N THR A 137 12.04 5.10 21.00
CA THR A 137 12.95 5.77 21.93
C THR A 137 12.26 6.34 23.16
N LYS A 138 10.95 6.59 23.13
CA LYS A 138 10.26 7.14 24.32
C LYS A 138 10.16 6.10 25.44
N LEU A 139 10.88 6.39 26.52
CA LEU A 139 10.97 5.60 27.76
C LEU A 139 9.74 5.74 28.67
N THR A 140 8.73 6.54 28.33
CA THR A 140 7.45 6.57 29.06
C THR A 140 6.27 6.27 28.15
N HIS A 141 5.27 5.58 28.67
CA HIS A 141 3.94 5.55 28.05
C HIS A 141 3.45 6.99 27.81
N PRO A 142 2.62 7.25 26.79
CA PRO A 142 1.86 8.49 26.74
C PRO A 142 1.20 8.73 28.10
N LYS A 143 1.24 9.97 28.62
CA LYS A 143 0.69 10.30 29.95
C LYS A 143 -0.76 9.82 30.09
N GLU A 144 -1.54 9.98 29.03
CA GLU A 144 -2.92 9.50 28.90
C GLU A 144 -3.03 7.98 29.08
N VAL A 145 -2.20 7.21 28.38
CA VAL A 145 -2.17 5.74 28.48
C VAL A 145 -1.78 5.30 29.89
N LYS A 146 -0.76 5.95 30.48
CA LYS A 146 -0.33 5.65 31.84
C LYS A 146 -1.44 5.88 32.87
N ALA A 147 -2.24 6.94 32.70
CA ALA A 147 -3.37 7.22 33.59
C ALA A 147 -4.48 6.13 33.50
N MET A 148 -4.69 5.54 32.33
CA MET A 148 -5.74 4.53 32.11
C MET A 148 -5.37 3.11 32.56
N GLN A 149 -4.08 2.80 32.72
CA GLN A 149 -3.62 1.42 32.95
C GLN A 149 -4.00 0.89 34.35
N GLY A 150 -4.10 1.74 35.36
CA GLY A 150 -4.24 1.32 36.76
C GLY A 150 -3.03 0.51 37.24
N THR A 151 -2.65 0.63 38.51
CA THR A 151 -1.38 0.06 39.01
C THR A 151 -1.46 -1.41 39.46
N MET A 152 -2.63 -2.04 39.44
CA MET A 152 -2.89 -3.28 40.21
C MET A 152 -3.22 -4.56 39.40
N PHE A 153 -3.28 -4.53 38.07
CA PHE A 153 -3.73 -5.70 37.30
C PHE A 153 -2.62 -6.33 36.46
N PRO A 154 -2.63 -7.67 36.27
CA PRO A 154 -1.76 -8.31 35.29
C PRO A 154 -2.21 -7.88 33.89
N ILE A 155 -1.28 -7.35 33.11
CA ILE A 155 -1.55 -6.78 31.79
C ILE A 155 -0.77 -7.52 30.70
N ASP A 156 -1.45 -8.02 29.67
CA ASP A 156 -0.83 -8.63 28.49
C ASP A 156 -0.89 -7.67 27.29
N PHE A 157 0.19 -6.90 27.11
CA PHE A 157 0.34 -5.95 26.00
C PHE A 157 0.79 -6.61 24.70
N LEU A 158 1.56 -7.70 24.80
CA LEU A 158 2.15 -8.37 23.64
C LEU A 158 1.05 -9.04 22.81
N MET A 159 0.15 -9.78 23.44
CA MET A 159 -0.98 -10.39 22.75
C MET A 159 -1.91 -9.33 22.17
N GLY A 160 -2.19 -8.26 22.93
CA GLY A 160 -2.99 -7.14 22.45
C GLY A 160 -2.39 -6.48 21.20
N MET A 161 -1.07 -6.27 21.15
CA MET A 161 -0.40 -5.76 19.96
C MET A 161 -0.58 -6.70 18.75
N LEU A 162 -0.37 -8.01 18.93
CA LEU A 162 -0.46 -8.99 17.84
C LEU A 162 -1.88 -9.09 17.27
N GLU A 163 -2.89 -9.13 18.15
CA GLU A 163 -4.31 -9.11 17.75
C GLU A 163 -4.65 -7.82 17.00
N THR A 164 -4.22 -6.66 17.53
CA THR A 164 -4.42 -5.35 16.88
C THR A 164 -3.82 -5.30 15.48
N GLN A 165 -2.62 -5.84 15.29
CA GLN A 165 -1.98 -5.90 13.98
C GLN A 165 -2.78 -6.77 13.01
N LYS A 166 -3.22 -7.96 13.46
CA LYS A 166 -4.06 -8.87 12.66
C LYS A 166 -5.36 -8.19 12.25
N ASP A 167 -6.00 -7.48 13.18
CA ASP A 167 -7.24 -6.75 12.93
C ASP A 167 -7.06 -5.63 11.92
N LEU A 168 -6.02 -4.80 12.08
CA LEU A 168 -5.68 -3.74 11.12
C LEU A 168 -5.48 -4.29 9.71
N CYS A 169 -4.70 -5.37 9.57
CA CYS A 169 -4.45 -6.01 8.26
C CYS A 169 -5.71 -6.69 7.70
N SER A 170 -6.70 -7.00 8.53
CA SER A 170 -7.98 -7.55 8.08
C SER A 170 -8.96 -6.47 7.60
N ILE A 171 -8.78 -5.22 8.03
CA ILE A 171 -9.63 -4.08 7.69
C ILE A 171 -9.04 -3.32 6.48
N PHE A 172 -7.74 -3.06 6.51
CA PHE A 172 -7.03 -2.24 5.54
C PHE A 172 -6.04 -3.08 4.73
N ASP A 173 -5.86 -2.73 3.45
CA ASP A 173 -4.89 -3.43 2.60
C ASP A 173 -3.46 -3.16 3.11
N ALA A 174 -2.73 -4.22 3.42
CA ALA A 174 -1.35 -4.17 3.90
C ALA A 174 -0.40 -5.03 3.06
N THR A 175 -0.82 -5.44 1.85
CA THR A 175 -0.06 -6.33 0.96
C THR A 175 1.34 -5.78 0.64
N ARG A 176 1.43 -4.48 0.38
CA ARG A 176 2.68 -3.77 0.07
C ARG A 176 3.30 -3.05 1.27
N ALA A 177 2.81 -3.30 2.49
CA ALA A 177 3.24 -2.58 3.67
C ALA A 177 4.69 -2.93 4.06
N THR A 178 5.51 -1.90 4.26
CA THR A 178 6.86 -2.06 4.82
C THR A 178 6.78 -2.32 6.33
N ARG A 179 7.46 -3.35 6.81
CA ARG A 179 7.41 -3.76 8.23
C ARG A 179 8.68 -3.37 8.97
N TYR A 180 8.50 -2.62 10.05
CA TYR A 180 9.51 -2.22 11.01
C TYR A 180 9.22 -2.93 12.34
N VAL A 181 10.20 -3.64 12.89
CA VAL A 181 10.03 -4.39 14.13
C VAL A 181 11.13 -3.99 15.11
N GLY A 182 10.74 -3.44 16.25
CA GLY A 182 11.63 -3.18 17.37
C GLY A 182 11.45 -4.25 18.44
N VAL A 183 12.55 -4.80 18.94
CA VAL A 183 12.52 -5.84 19.99
C VAL A 183 13.35 -5.38 21.18
N ASN A 184 12.74 -5.34 22.36
CA ASN A 184 13.43 -5.09 23.60
C ASN A 184 14.28 -6.32 23.98
N VAL A 185 15.59 -6.24 23.77
CA VAL A 185 16.53 -7.36 24.00
C VAL A 185 16.84 -7.57 25.49
N ASN A 186 16.50 -6.60 26.35
CA ASN A 186 16.61 -6.73 27.80
C ASN A 186 15.44 -7.52 28.43
N ASP A 187 14.36 -7.73 27.69
CA ASP A 187 13.19 -8.47 28.16
C ASP A 187 13.07 -9.88 27.53
N LYS A 188 12.92 -10.89 28.38
CA LYS A 188 12.78 -12.30 27.95
C LYS A 188 11.47 -12.53 27.20
N ARG A 189 10.36 -11.90 27.62
CA ARG A 189 9.03 -12.11 27.03
C ARG A 189 8.96 -11.54 25.62
N SER A 190 9.50 -10.34 25.42
CA SER A 190 9.60 -9.68 24.11
C SER A 190 10.41 -10.52 23.12
N VAL A 191 11.56 -11.05 23.53
CA VAL A 191 12.37 -11.95 22.70
C VAL A 191 11.61 -13.23 22.34
N ALA A 192 10.96 -13.86 23.33
CA ALA A 192 10.20 -15.09 23.11
C ALA A 192 8.99 -14.85 22.18
N ALA A 193 8.24 -13.77 22.38
CA ALA A 193 7.10 -13.38 21.57
C ALA A 193 7.51 -13.09 20.12
N PHE A 194 8.61 -12.36 19.90
CA PHE A 194 9.14 -12.13 18.56
C PHE A 194 9.50 -13.46 17.86
N ARG A 195 10.17 -14.38 18.56
CA ARG A 195 10.57 -15.68 18.01
C ARG A 195 9.41 -16.59 17.67
N ALA A 196 8.32 -16.52 18.44
CA ALA A 196 7.13 -17.32 18.20
C ALA A 196 6.38 -16.92 16.92
N GLN A 197 6.70 -15.77 16.34
CA GLN A 197 5.93 -15.17 15.25
C GLN A 197 6.70 -15.27 13.93
N SER A 198 6.40 -16.32 13.17
CA SER A 198 7.00 -16.57 11.84
C SER A 198 6.73 -15.43 10.85
N SER A 199 5.60 -14.73 10.99
CA SER A 199 5.23 -13.60 10.13
C SER A 199 6.25 -12.46 10.16
N PHE A 200 7.01 -12.30 11.26
CA PHE A 200 8.02 -11.24 11.40
C PHE A 200 9.42 -11.65 10.95
N GLN A 201 9.62 -12.92 10.61
CA GLN A 201 10.82 -13.35 9.88
C GLN A 201 10.88 -12.68 8.49
N THR A 202 9.78 -12.10 8.01
CA THR A 202 9.70 -11.28 6.78
C THR A 202 9.91 -9.75 6.99
N ALA A 203 10.09 -9.28 8.23
CA ALA A 203 10.21 -7.85 8.57
C ALA A 203 11.47 -7.17 8.01
N GLN A 204 11.30 -6.21 7.10
CA GLN A 204 12.38 -5.54 6.33
C GLN A 204 13.35 -4.70 7.18
N HIS A 205 12.88 -4.15 8.30
CA HIS A 205 13.69 -3.33 9.19
C HIS A 205 13.58 -3.84 10.63
N LEU A 206 14.70 -4.20 11.24
CA LEU A 206 14.80 -4.58 12.65
C LEU A 206 15.40 -3.44 13.46
N ARG A 207 14.89 -3.24 14.69
CA ARG A 207 15.56 -2.45 15.71
C ARG A 207 15.79 -3.28 16.98
N LEU A 208 17.04 -3.39 17.41
CA LEU A 208 17.39 -3.91 18.74
C LEU A 208 17.27 -2.76 19.74
N ILE A 209 16.33 -2.87 20.67
CA ILE A 209 16.04 -1.87 21.70
C ILE A 209 16.59 -2.39 23.02
N GLY A 210 17.37 -1.57 23.73
CA GLY A 210 17.84 -1.90 25.07
C GLY A 210 18.09 -0.65 25.89
N SER A 211 18.03 -0.81 27.21
CA SER A 211 18.43 0.18 28.22
C SER A 211 19.70 -0.19 28.96
N LYS A 212 20.19 -1.43 28.78
CA LYS A 212 21.43 -1.95 29.36
C LYS A 212 22.00 -3.07 28.50
N PRO A 213 23.26 -3.50 28.71
CA PRO A 213 23.81 -4.65 28.01
C PRO A 213 22.93 -5.91 28.21
N PRO A 214 22.41 -6.53 27.15
CA PRO A 214 21.57 -7.71 27.23
C PRO A 214 22.41 -8.99 27.35
N LYS A 215 21.74 -10.11 27.66
CA LYS A 215 22.39 -11.43 27.67
C LYS A 215 22.74 -11.85 26.23
N PRO A 216 23.96 -12.36 25.93
CA PRO A 216 24.39 -12.69 24.58
C PRO A 216 23.44 -13.60 23.80
N HIS A 217 22.91 -14.64 24.45
CA HIS A 217 21.99 -15.60 23.82
C HIS A 217 20.70 -14.95 23.30
N ARG A 218 20.26 -13.82 23.87
CA ARG A 218 19.04 -13.12 23.43
C ARG A 218 19.25 -12.43 22.10
N ILE A 219 20.35 -11.70 21.95
CA ILE A 219 20.70 -11.06 20.68
C ILE A 219 20.89 -12.13 19.60
N LYS A 220 21.69 -13.15 19.89
CA LYS A 220 21.95 -14.27 18.96
C LYS A 220 20.64 -14.94 18.53
N SER A 221 19.70 -15.12 19.46
CA SER A 221 18.41 -15.73 19.13
C SER A 221 17.52 -14.87 18.24
N ILE A 222 17.64 -13.53 18.28
CA ILE A 222 16.87 -12.62 17.43
C ILE A 222 17.51 -12.52 16.05
N LEU A 223 18.82 -12.31 16.00
CA LEU A 223 19.56 -12.15 14.74
C LEU A 223 19.45 -13.40 13.86
N LYS A 224 19.54 -14.59 14.45
CA LYS A 224 19.34 -15.87 13.73
C LYS A 224 17.95 -16.08 13.15
N CYS A 225 16.93 -15.37 13.64
CA CYS A 225 15.57 -15.46 13.09
C CYS A 225 15.38 -14.58 11.84
N LEU A 226 16.42 -13.85 11.41
CA LEU A 226 16.31 -12.87 10.35
C LEU A 226 17.11 -13.30 9.11
N PRO A 227 16.57 -13.07 7.91
CA PRO A 227 17.35 -13.20 6.69
C PRO A 227 18.36 -12.05 6.57
N ILE A 228 19.52 -12.37 6.00
CA ILE A 228 20.77 -11.59 6.00
C ILE A 228 20.65 -10.23 5.26
N ASN A 229 19.68 -10.06 4.36
CA ASN A 229 19.57 -8.87 3.49
C ASN A 229 18.60 -7.80 4.01
N ARG A 230 18.84 -7.27 5.21
CA ARG A 230 17.93 -6.30 5.84
C ARG A 230 18.60 -5.11 6.49
N SER A 231 17.77 -4.16 6.91
CA SER A 231 18.18 -3.01 7.69
C SER A 231 18.10 -3.34 9.17
N ILE A 232 19.20 -3.17 9.89
CA ILE A 232 19.29 -3.40 11.33
C ILE A 232 19.72 -2.10 12.00
N ARG A 233 18.93 -1.66 12.98
CA ARG A 233 19.25 -0.54 13.85
C ARG A 233 19.50 -1.01 15.26
N VAL A 234 20.51 -0.50 15.94
CA VAL A 234 20.85 -0.88 17.31
C VAL A 234 20.87 0.35 18.20
N SER A 235 20.17 0.28 19.33
CA SER A 235 20.26 1.28 20.38
C SER A 235 21.62 1.21 21.11
N HIS A 236 22.21 2.36 21.42
CA HIS A 236 23.47 2.54 22.17
C HIS A 236 23.70 1.50 23.28
N GLN A 237 22.71 1.30 24.15
CA GLN A 237 22.84 0.51 25.38
C GLN A 237 22.93 -1.00 25.13
N VAL A 238 22.70 -1.47 23.89
CA VAL A 238 22.80 -2.90 23.55
C VAL A 238 24.26 -3.38 23.58
N GLY A 239 25.22 -2.50 23.29
CA GLY A 239 26.64 -2.83 23.36
C GLY A 239 27.18 -3.67 22.20
N ALA A 240 28.48 -3.97 22.26
CA ALA A 240 29.22 -4.69 21.21
C ALA A 240 28.76 -6.13 20.94
N LEU A 241 27.97 -6.73 21.84
CA LEU A 241 27.42 -8.08 21.67
C LEU A 241 26.51 -8.24 20.43
N CYS A 242 26.09 -7.13 19.83
CA CYS A 242 25.32 -7.12 18.58
C CYS A 242 26.17 -7.31 17.31
N MET A 243 27.49 -7.17 17.40
CA MET A 243 28.44 -7.33 16.28
C MET A 243 28.63 -8.81 15.94
N GLN A 244 27.56 -9.45 15.51
CA GLN A 244 27.53 -10.83 15.00
C GLN A 244 27.41 -10.81 13.48
N ASP A 245 27.70 -11.95 12.84
CA ASP A 245 27.75 -12.08 11.38
C ASP A 245 26.48 -11.55 10.69
N GLU A 246 25.30 -11.76 11.29
CA GLU A 246 24.04 -11.30 10.71
C GLU A 246 23.90 -9.77 10.70
N LEU A 247 24.46 -9.07 11.70
CA LEU A 247 24.51 -7.60 11.71
C LEU A 247 25.61 -7.07 10.81
N ILE A 248 26.79 -7.69 10.88
CA ILE A 248 27.96 -7.31 10.10
C ILE A 248 27.66 -7.34 8.60
N ASN A 249 26.96 -8.37 8.13
CA ASN A 249 26.64 -8.59 6.72
C ASN A 249 25.26 -8.02 6.30
N ALA A 250 24.57 -7.33 7.21
CA ALA A 250 23.29 -6.69 6.92
C ALA A 250 23.42 -5.69 5.77
N SER A 251 22.34 -5.41 5.04
CA SER A 251 22.39 -4.44 3.94
C SER A 251 22.59 -3.01 4.48
N ASN A 252 21.84 -2.64 5.51
CA ASN A 252 21.88 -1.30 6.10
C ASN A 252 22.03 -1.39 7.62
N VAL A 253 23.10 -0.85 8.17
CA VAL A 253 23.38 -0.83 9.60
C VAL A 253 23.21 0.58 10.13
N THR A 254 22.47 0.73 11.23
CA THR A 254 22.39 1.99 11.98
C THR A 254 22.73 1.75 13.43
N LEU A 255 23.76 2.42 13.93
CA LEU A 255 24.17 2.32 15.33
C LEU A 255 23.89 3.66 16.02
N ASP A 256 22.92 3.67 16.93
CA ASP A 256 22.60 4.84 17.72
C ASP A 256 23.67 5.02 18.80
N ASP A 257 24.48 6.06 18.68
CA ASP A 257 25.50 6.48 19.66
C ASP A 257 26.38 5.36 20.27
N PRO A 258 27.08 4.54 19.45
CA PRO A 258 27.80 3.36 19.93
C PRO A 258 29.18 3.73 20.50
N GLU A 259 29.24 4.23 21.72
CA GLU A 259 30.51 4.56 22.42
C GLU A 259 31.45 3.35 22.60
N TRP A 260 30.91 2.13 22.53
CA TRP A 260 31.62 0.85 22.59
C TRP A 260 32.24 0.42 21.26
N LEU A 261 31.98 1.14 20.17
CA LEU A 261 32.47 0.80 18.84
C LEU A 261 33.98 1.00 18.77
N THR A 262 34.69 0.04 18.17
CA THR A 262 36.15 0.07 18.03
C THR A 262 36.54 0.08 16.55
N ARG A 263 37.82 0.31 16.25
CA ARG A 263 38.37 0.23 14.89
C ARG A 263 38.03 -1.12 14.24
N GLU A 264 38.26 -2.22 14.94
CA GLU A 264 38.06 -3.59 14.45
C GLU A 264 36.58 -3.85 14.11
N HIS A 265 35.67 -3.29 14.92
CA HIS A 265 34.25 -3.37 14.63
C HIS A 265 33.89 -2.64 13.34
N VAL A 266 34.45 -1.45 13.09
CA VAL A 266 34.20 -0.69 11.85
C VAL A 266 34.79 -1.43 10.64
N LEU A 267 36.03 -1.90 10.75
CA LEU A 267 36.72 -2.61 9.67
C LEU A 267 36.12 -3.98 9.35
N SER A 268 35.33 -4.55 10.27
CA SER A 268 34.63 -5.81 10.02
C SER A 268 33.26 -5.63 9.37
N LEU A 269 32.66 -4.42 9.39
CA LEU A 269 31.35 -4.17 8.78
C LEU A 269 31.37 -4.43 7.27
N ASN A 270 30.54 -5.37 6.83
CA ASN A 270 30.38 -5.74 5.42
C ASN A 270 28.96 -5.41 4.93
N CYS A 271 28.56 -4.16 5.14
CA CYS A 271 27.24 -3.63 4.80
C CYS A 271 27.31 -2.63 3.64
N ALA A 272 26.19 -2.45 2.94
CA ALA A 272 26.09 -1.47 1.86
C ALA A 272 26.01 -0.05 2.43
N THR A 273 25.23 0.15 3.50
CA THR A 273 25.16 1.45 4.17
C THR A 273 25.36 1.33 5.67
N ALA A 274 26.18 2.21 6.25
CA ALA A 274 26.32 2.40 7.69
C ALA A 274 25.98 3.85 8.09
N ASP A 275 25.15 4.04 9.13
CA ASP A 275 24.93 5.34 9.80
C ASP A 275 25.25 5.19 11.28
N ILE A 276 26.30 5.86 11.72
CA ILE A 276 26.87 5.74 13.06
C ILE A 276 26.71 7.07 13.79
N GLY A 277 26.05 7.04 14.94
CA GLY A 277 25.87 8.18 15.82
C GLY A 277 27.15 8.61 16.53
N HIS A 278 27.00 9.26 17.69
CA HIS A 278 28.12 9.64 18.54
C HIS A 278 28.96 8.42 18.96
N ASN A 279 30.28 8.54 18.89
CA ASN A 279 31.21 7.44 19.14
C ASN A 279 32.57 7.99 19.59
N ASN A 280 33.48 7.08 19.92
CA ASN A 280 34.82 7.39 20.43
C ASN A 280 35.94 7.17 19.39
N LEU A 281 35.60 6.96 18.11
CA LEU A 281 36.60 6.70 17.08
C LEU A 281 37.43 7.94 16.79
N THR A 282 38.71 7.73 16.57
CA THR A 282 39.71 8.75 16.25
C THR A 282 39.78 9.01 14.75
N ALA A 283 40.50 10.05 14.35
CA ALA A 283 40.76 10.32 12.94
C ALA A 283 41.51 9.16 12.26
N ASP A 284 42.44 8.51 12.99
CA ASP A 284 43.24 7.39 12.48
C ASP A 284 42.39 6.13 12.29
N ASP A 285 41.40 5.90 13.14
CA ASP A 285 40.45 4.79 12.96
C ASP A 285 39.62 4.95 11.69
N LEU A 286 39.19 6.18 11.40
CA LEU A 286 38.45 6.51 10.18
C LEU A 286 39.34 6.49 8.94
N ASN A 287 40.59 6.90 9.07
CA ASN A 287 41.58 6.75 7.99
C ASN A 287 41.81 5.27 7.67
N ALA A 288 41.96 4.42 8.69
CA ALA A 288 42.12 2.98 8.49
C ALA A 288 40.94 2.37 7.71
N PHE A 289 39.72 2.83 7.96
CA PHE A 289 38.54 2.44 7.18
C PHE A 289 38.63 2.88 5.71
N LEU A 290 39.02 4.14 5.45
CA LEU A 290 39.18 4.61 4.06
C LEU A 290 40.31 3.87 3.34
N MET A 291 41.42 3.61 4.01
CA MET A 291 42.53 2.83 3.47
C MET A 291 42.11 1.38 3.18
N GLN A 292 41.35 0.75 4.07
CA GLN A 292 40.79 -0.58 3.83
C GLN A 292 39.93 -0.58 2.55
N TRP A 293 39.06 0.41 2.36
CA TRP A 293 38.26 0.52 1.14
C TRP A 293 39.12 0.72 -0.11
N MET A 294 40.26 1.42 -0.01
CA MET A 294 41.19 1.59 -1.13
C MET A 294 41.88 0.30 -1.56
N PHE A 295 42.21 -0.59 -0.62
CA PHE A 295 42.99 -1.80 -0.90
C PHE A 295 42.16 -3.08 -1.07
N LEU A 296 40.91 -3.11 -0.58
CA LEU A 296 40.03 -4.27 -0.77
C LEU A 296 39.18 -4.12 -2.03
N ASP A 297 39.08 -5.20 -2.81
CA ASP A 297 38.27 -5.23 -4.03
C ASP A 297 36.76 -5.16 -3.77
N THR A 298 35.97 -4.88 -4.81
CA THR A 298 34.49 -4.84 -4.75
C THR A 298 33.85 -6.13 -4.21
N ASN A 299 34.52 -7.26 -4.39
CA ASN A 299 34.03 -8.56 -3.92
C ASN A 299 34.27 -8.77 -2.42
N GLN A 300 35.13 -7.95 -1.80
CA GLN A 300 35.54 -8.06 -0.41
C GLN A 300 34.90 -6.98 0.48
N ILE A 301 34.62 -5.80 -0.08
CA ILE A 301 33.94 -4.71 0.64
C ILE A 301 32.70 -4.24 -0.12
N ARG A 302 31.56 -4.23 0.57
CA ARG A 302 30.26 -3.87 0.00
C ARG A 302 29.85 -2.41 0.24
N THR A 303 30.67 -1.64 0.95
CA THR A 303 30.29 -0.29 1.39
C THR A 303 30.03 0.63 0.20
N GLU A 304 28.84 1.21 0.20
CA GLU A 304 28.39 2.22 -0.75
C GLU A 304 28.22 3.58 -0.09
N ARG A 305 27.85 3.57 1.20
CA ARG A 305 27.64 4.77 1.99
C ARG A 305 28.03 4.53 3.44
N PHE A 306 28.97 5.31 3.93
CA PHE A 306 29.36 5.29 5.34
C PHE A 306 29.20 6.69 5.92
N GLU A 307 28.34 6.81 6.92
CA GLU A 307 28.09 8.06 7.62
C GLU A 307 28.42 7.90 9.09
N ILE A 308 29.15 8.87 9.62
CA ILE A 308 29.50 8.85 11.03
C ILE A 308 29.51 10.26 11.62
N THR A 309 29.01 10.38 12.84
CA THR A 309 29.20 11.59 13.64
C THR A 309 30.60 11.55 14.25
N LEU A 310 31.44 12.52 13.90
CA LEU A 310 32.82 12.59 14.37
C LEU A 310 32.86 12.81 15.90
N SER A 311 33.72 12.04 16.57
CA SER A 311 34.10 12.31 17.95
C SER A 311 34.76 13.70 18.06
N PRO A 312 34.79 14.32 19.26
CA PRO A 312 35.49 15.59 19.45
C PRO A 312 36.95 15.56 18.97
N GLN A 313 37.65 14.45 19.23
CA GLN A 313 39.04 14.24 18.82
C GLN A 313 39.17 14.13 17.29
N ALA A 314 38.35 13.29 16.64
CA ALA A 314 38.37 13.15 15.18
C ALA A 314 37.96 14.46 14.47
N PHE A 315 37.05 15.24 15.08
CA PHE A 315 36.62 16.53 14.56
C PHE A 315 37.74 17.59 14.59
N GLN A 316 38.60 17.58 15.62
CA GLN A 316 39.75 18.47 15.69
C GLN A 316 40.83 18.08 14.67
N ASN A 317 41.03 16.78 14.44
CA ASN A 317 42.03 16.26 13.51
C ASN A 317 41.43 15.71 12.20
N LYS A 318 40.46 16.41 11.61
CA LYS A 318 39.78 15.96 10.38
C LYS A 318 40.72 15.69 9.21
N LYS A 319 41.81 16.47 9.10
CA LYS A 319 42.79 16.30 8.02
C LYS A 319 43.43 14.92 8.05
N ALA A 320 43.65 14.36 9.24
CA ALA A 320 44.25 13.04 9.39
C ALA A 320 43.38 11.90 8.86
N ILE A 321 42.06 12.08 8.77
CA ILE A 321 41.13 11.07 8.22
C ILE A 321 41.49 10.72 6.78
N THR A 322 42.01 11.67 6.01
CA THR A 322 42.37 11.49 4.59
C THR A 322 43.88 11.39 4.35
N ASN A 323 44.68 11.21 5.40
CA ASN A 323 46.13 11.10 5.24
C ASN A 323 46.49 9.88 4.37
N GLY A 324 47.47 10.06 3.48
CA GLY A 324 47.94 9.01 2.56
C GLY A 324 47.04 8.78 1.35
N LEU A 325 45.92 9.49 1.21
CA LEU A 325 45.01 9.37 0.07
C LEU A 325 45.29 10.47 -0.97
N VAL A 326 45.24 10.11 -2.25
CA VAL A 326 45.28 11.08 -3.35
C VAL A 326 43.89 11.68 -3.50
N LEU A 327 43.78 12.97 -3.16
CA LEU A 327 42.51 13.69 -3.19
C LEU A 327 42.35 14.46 -4.50
N LEU A 328 41.25 14.22 -5.19
CA LEU A 328 40.88 14.90 -6.42
C LEU A 328 39.81 15.95 -6.13
N ASP A 329 39.89 17.08 -6.84
CA ASP A 329 38.81 18.06 -6.85
C ASP A 329 37.65 17.56 -7.71
N TRP A 330 36.44 18.06 -7.42
CA TRP A 330 35.26 17.72 -8.19
C TRP A 330 35.41 18.13 -9.66
N ASP A 331 35.19 17.16 -10.55
CA ASP A 331 35.11 17.37 -12.00
C ASP A 331 33.70 17.05 -12.52
N PRO A 332 32.94 18.04 -13.06
CA PRO A 332 31.61 17.80 -13.62
C PRO A 332 31.60 16.82 -14.79
N LYS A 333 32.73 16.58 -15.46
CA LYS A 333 32.84 15.57 -16.53
C LYS A 333 32.95 14.15 -15.98
N GLN A 334 33.37 13.99 -14.73
CA GLN A 334 33.52 12.66 -14.11
C GLN A 334 32.29 12.26 -13.30
N ARG A 335 31.64 13.21 -12.63
CA ARG A 335 30.40 12.96 -11.86
C ARG A 335 29.58 14.24 -11.63
N GLU A 336 28.33 14.03 -11.25
CA GLU A 336 27.44 15.10 -10.79
C GLU A 336 27.94 15.76 -9.50
N GLY A 337 27.51 17.01 -9.31
CA GLY A 337 27.80 17.77 -8.10
C GLY A 337 26.98 17.31 -6.88
N GLU A 338 25.86 16.61 -7.07
CA GLU A 338 24.98 16.20 -5.98
C GLU A 338 24.83 14.69 -5.89
N TYR A 339 24.99 14.14 -4.68
CA TYR A 339 24.77 12.73 -4.39
C TYR A 339 23.37 12.51 -3.83
N PHE A 340 22.64 11.54 -4.41
CA PHE A 340 21.38 11.03 -3.88
C PHE A 340 21.09 9.62 -4.43
N ASP A 341 20.33 8.85 -3.66
CA ASP A 341 19.84 7.54 -4.09
C ASP A 341 18.63 7.72 -5.03
N VAL A 342 18.80 7.32 -6.31
CA VAL A 342 17.79 7.45 -7.37
C VAL A 342 16.55 6.62 -7.06
N ASP A 343 16.72 5.38 -6.58
CA ASP A 343 15.62 4.47 -6.27
C ASP A 343 14.79 5.02 -5.10
N GLN A 344 15.48 5.49 -4.05
CA GLN A 344 14.84 6.15 -2.92
C GLN A 344 14.10 7.42 -3.35
N TYR A 345 14.68 8.20 -4.27
CA TYR A 345 14.07 9.41 -4.78
C TYR A 345 12.81 9.13 -5.61
N LEU A 346 12.86 8.14 -6.52
CA LEU A 346 11.70 7.71 -7.31
C LEU A 346 10.55 7.19 -6.43
N MET A 347 10.85 6.53 -5.31
CA MET A 347 9.85 6.08 -4.34
C MET A 347 9.20 7.21 -3.51
N LYS A 348 9.82 8.40 -3.44
CA LYS A 348 9.31 9.54 -2.66
C LYS A 348 8.54 10.50 -3.60
N SER A 349 7.21 10.40 -3.56
CA SER A 349 6.33 11.04 -4.55
C SER A 349 6.34 12.56 -4.73
N THR A 350 6.92 13.43 -3.88
CA THR A 350 6.74 14.90 -4.12
C THR A 350 7.72 15.88 -3.46
N ILE A 351 8.72 15.48 -2.67
CA ILE A 351 9.57 16.47 -1.97
C ILE A 351 11.04 16.03 -1.99
N ARG A 352 11.90 16.92 -2.49
CA ARG A 352 13.35 16.89 -2.27
C ARG A 352 13.58 16.89 -0.76
N ASP A 353 13.86 15.72 -0.20
CA ASP A 353 14.15 15.58 1.22
C ASP A 353 15.58 16.06 1.47
N PRO A 354 15.81 17.21 2.14
CA PRO A 354 17.15 17.77 2.27
C PRO A 354 18.16 16.81 2.94
N HIS A 355 17.68 15.81 3.66
CA HIS A 355 18.52 14.78 4.30
C HIS A 355 18.91 13.62 3.37
N SER A 356 18.41 13.60 2.14
CA SER A 356 18.73 12.57 1.13
C SER A 356 19.59 13.12 -0.01
N PHE A 357 19.97 14.39 0.05
CA PHE A 357 20.76 15.09 -0.96
C PHE A 357 22.01 15.68 -0.31
N TYR A 358 23.17 15.43 -0.91
CA TYR A 358 24.43 16.01 -0.47
C TYR A 358 25.08 16.78 -1.62
N ASP A 359 25.32 18.07 -1.41
CA ASP A 359 26.16 18.86 -2.31
C ASP A 359 27.62 18.46 -2.11
N CYS A 360 28.19 17.86 -3.15
CA CYS A 360 29.51 17.28 -3.22
C CYS A 360 30.42 18.05 -4.20
N LYS A 361 30.11 19.32 -4.51
CA LYS A 361 30.95 20.14 -5.40
C LYS A 361 32.24 20.64 -4.76
N PHE A 362 32.23 20.83 -3.44
CA PHE A 362 33.38 21.32 -2.67
C PHE A 362 34.03 20.23 -1.81
N SER A 363 33.59 18.98 -1.96
CA SER A 363 34.18 17.81 -1.31
C SER A 363 35.36 17.27 -2.12
N LYS A 364 36.10 16.34 -1.52
CA LYS A 364 37.23 15.68 -2.16
C LYS A 364 36.86 14.28 -2.61
N ASP A 365 37.34 13.91 -3.78
CA ASP A 365 37.16 12.58 -4.35
C ASP A 365 38.40 11.73 -4.19
N ILE A 366 38.19 10.43 -4.16
CA ILE A 366 39.22 9.40 -4.16
C ILE A 366 38.86 8.40 -5.24
N LEU A 367 39.83 8.12 -6.12
CA LEU A 367 39.70 7.16 -7.20
C LEU A 367 40.50 5.91 -6.82
N ARG A 368 39.82 4.77 -6.78
CA ARG A 368 40.44 3.47 -6.58
C ARG A 368 40.92 2.88 -7.90
N GLU A 369 41.87 1.95 -7.86
CA GLU A 369 42.49 1.34 -9.04
C GLU A 369 41.47 0.65 -9.96
N ASP A 370 40.40 0.09 -9.41
CA ASP A 370 39.30 -0.54 -10.17
C ASP A 370 38.35 0.47 -10.85
N GLY A 371 38.64 1.77 -10.74
CA GLY A 371 37.82 2.84 -11.30
C GLY A 371 36.61 3.21 -10.45
N GLN A 372 36.43 2.66 -9.25
CA GLN A 372 35.42 3.18 -8.33
C GLN A 372 35.81 4.57 -7.80
N LEU A 373 34.83 5.47 -7.84
CA LEU A 373 34.98 6.84 -7.35
C LEU A 373 34.20 6.98 -6.06
N ALA A 374 34.84 7.48 -5.02
CA ALA A 374 34.19 7.83 -3.77
C ALA A 374 34.44 9.28 -3.40
N THR A 375 33.48 9.90 -2.71
CA THR A 375 33.59 11.25 -2.18
C THR A 375 33.70 11.21 -0.66
N VAL A 376 34.66 11.96 -0.13
CA VAL A 376 34.79 12.29 1.28
C VAL A 376 34.21 13.69 1.51
N LEU A 377 33.04 13.75 2.14
CA LEU A 377 32.33 14.98 2.46
C LEU A 377 32.25 15.18 3.97
N PHE A 378 32.76 16.32 4.43
CA PHE A 378 32.54 16.79 5.80
C PHE A 378 31.39 17.79 5.83
N HIS A 379 30.32 17.46 6.54
CA HIS A 379 29.17 18.35 6.73
C HIS A 379 28.89 18.52 8.22
N GLY A 380 29.24 19.70 8.76
CA GLY A 380 29.20 19.96 10.19
C GLY A 380 30.08 18.97 10.96
N LYS A 381 29.47 18.23 11.91
CA LYS A 381 30.12 17.17 12.70
C LYS A 381 30.03 15.78 12.07
N ARG A 382 29.50 15.65 10.84
CA ARG A 382 29.41 14.37 10.15
C ARG A 382 30.48 14.22 9.08
N LEU A 383 31.01 13.00 8.97
CA LEU A 383 31.74 12.51 7.82
C LEU A 383 30.78 11.65 7.00
N HIS A 384 30.73 11.93 5.69
CA HIS A 384 30.02 11.16 4.69
C HIS A 384 31.07 10.61 3.71
N PHE A 385 31.16 9.29 3.63
CA PHE A 385 31.91 8.58 2.61
C PHE A 385 30.91 7.96 1.63
N LEU A 386 30.93 8.43 0.39
CA LEU A 386 29.88 8.19 -0.60
C LEU A 386 30.50 7.56 -1.85
N VAL A 387 30.19 6.29 -2.13
CA VAL A 387 30.69 5.59 -3.32
C VAL A 387 29.72 5.79 -4.48
N TRP A 388 30.22 6.33 -5.59
CA TRP A 388 29.42 6.63 -6.76
C TRP A 388 29.23 5.41 -7.65
N LYS A 389 28.24 4.58 -7.31
CA LYS A 389 27.75 3.54 -8.25
C LYS A 389 27.28 4.14 -9.57
N ASN A 390 26.55 5.25 -9.46
CA ASN A 390 26.05 6.02 -10.59
C ASN A 390 26.61 7.43 -10.51
N ARG A 391 27.59 7.74 -11.35
CA ARG A 391 28.22 9.06 -11.38
C ARG A 391 27.28 10.18 -11.87
N PHE A 392 26.21 9.83 -12.59
CA PHE A 392 25.23 10.77 -13.15
C PHE A 392 23.77 10.42 -12.81
N PRO A 393 23.36 10.53 -11.53
CA PRO A 393 22.03 10.11 -11.06
C PRO A 393 20.86 10.85 -11.74
N TYR A 394 21.04 12.11 -12.14
CA TYR A 394 20.00 12.90 -12.83
C TYR A 394 19.64 12.35 -14.22
N LYS A 395 20.62 11.80 -14.94
CA LYS A 395 20.38 11.14 -16.24
C LYS A 395 19.47 9.92 -16.07
N ILE A 396 19.80 9.07 -15.11
CA ILE A 396 19.02 7.87 -14.77
C ILE A 396 17.60 8.25 -14.33
N LEU A 397 17.48 9.28 -13.50
CA LEU A 397 16.19 9.79 -13.04
C LEU A 397 15.30 10.25 -14.22
N LYS A 398 15.88 10.96 -15.19
CA LYS A 398 15.17 11.42 -16.38
C LYS A 398 14.66 10.23 -17.20
N GLU A 399 15.54 9.27 -17.49
CA GLU A 399 15.21 8.05 -18.23
C GLU A 399 14.11 7.23 -17.52
N ALA A 400 14.18 7.09 -16.20
CA ALA A 400 13.17 6.39 -15.40
C ALA A 400 11.80 7.08 -15.47
N ARG A 401 11.76 8.41 -15.38
CA ARG A 401 10.51 9.19 -15.50
C ARG A 401 9.90 9.10 -16.89
N GLU A 402 10.71 9.12 -17.94
CA GLU A 402 10.25 8.94 -19.32
C GLU A 402 9.66 7.54 -19.52
N LYS A 403 10.33 6.49 -18.99
CA LYS A 403 9.83 5.11 -19.02
C LYS A 403 8.50 4.96 -18.29
N GLU A 404 8.36 5.60 -17.12
CA GLU A 404 7.11 5.61 -16.35
C GLU A 404 5.98 6.33 -17.11
N LYS A 405 6.26 7.52 -17.66
CA LYS A 405 5.30 8.27 -18.48
C LYS A 405 4.82 7.43 -19.67
N ASN A 406 5.74 6.76 -20.37
CA ASN A 406 5.41 5.88 -21.49
C ASN A 406 4.57 4.67 -21.05
N SER A 407 4.84 4.11 -19.86
CA SER A 407 4.06 3.02 -19.28
C SER A 407 2.63 3.47 -18.95
N GLN A 408 2.48 4.62 -18.29
CA GLN A 408 1.18 5.20 -17.95
C GLN A 408 0.36 5.52 -19.21
N MET A 409 1.00 6.08 -20.23
CA MET A 409 0.37 6.29 -21.53
C MET A 409 -0.13 4.97 -22.12
N ARG A 410 0.69 3.90 -22.14
CA ARG A 410 0.25 2.59 -22.63
C ARG A 410 -0.97 2.05 -21.89
N VAL A 411 -1.01 2.18 -20.55
CA VAL A 411 -2.17 1.75 -19.75
C VAL A 411 -3.41 2.57 -20.08
N MET A 412 -3.27 3.90 -20.22
CA MET A 412 -4.37 4.78 -20.60
C MET A 412 -4.92 4.41 -21.99
N TRP A 413 -4.03 4.28 -22.98
CA TRP A 413 -4.38 3.85 -24.33
C TRP A 413 -5.07 2.49 -24.33
N GLY A 414 -4.56 1.51 -23.58
CA GLY A 414 -5.20 0.21 -23.43
C GLY A 414 -6.62 0.30 -22.90
N ARG A 415 -6.88 1.16 -21.90
CA ARG A 415 -8.24 1.40 -21.38
C ARG A 415 -9.15 2.04 -22.43
N CYS A 416 -8.65 3.05 -23.15
CA CYS A 416 -9.40 3.70 -24.22
C CYS A 416 -9.77 2.73 -25.34
N VAL A 417 -8.83 1.87 -25.76
CA VAL A 417 -9.06 0.84 -26.79
C VAL A 417 -10.10 -0.17 -26.32
N ILE A 418 -10.00 -0.66 -25.07
CA ILE A 418 -10.97 -1.60 -24.50
C ILE A 418 -12.37 -0.98 -24.47
N GLU A 419 -12.51 0.28 -24.05
CA GLU A 419 -13.83 0.94 -24.01
C GLU A 419 -14.37 1.21 -25.42
N ALA A 420 -13.51 1.60 -26.38
CA ALA A 420 -13.91 1.75 -27.78
C ALA A 420 -14.41 0.43 -28.37
N LEU A 421 -13.70 -0.68 -28.13
CA LEU A 421 -14.14 -2.02 -28.54
C LEU A 421 -15.48 -2.41 -27.90
N ARG A 422 -15.67 -2.07 -26.61
CA ARG A 422 -16.94 -2.30 -25.91
C ARG A 422 -18.10 -1.55 -26.57
N LEU A 423 -17.90 -0.26 -26.89
CA LEU A 423 -18.90 0.57 -27.56
C LEU A 423 -19.22 0.07 -28.97
N MET A 424 -18.20 -0.31 -29.75
CA MET A 424 -18.40 -0.91 -31.07
C MET A 424 -19.22 -2.21 -30.98
N ASN A 425 -18.95 -3.05 -29.99
CA ASN A 425 -19.68 -4.30 -29.81
C ASN A 425 -21.15 -4.06 -29.43
N VAL A 426 -21.43 -3.05 -28.59
CA VAL A 426 -22.81 -2.63 -28.27
C VAL A 426 -23.53 -2.15 -29.53
N GLN A 427 -22.90 -1.29 -30.33
CA GLN A 427 -23.49 -0.79 -31.58
C GLN A 427 -23.76 -1.93 -32.58
N ALA A 428 -22.81 -2.85 -32.75
CA ALA A 428 -22.99 -4.02 -33.60
C ALA A 428 -24.16 -4.90 -33.13
N GLN A 429 -24.30 -5.09 -31.81
CA GLN A 429 -25.41 -5.85 -31.24
C GLN A 429 -26.77 -5.14 -31.44
N GLU A 430 -26.82 -3.82 -31.28
CA GLU A 430 -28.03 -3.03 -31.55
C GLU A 430 -28.44 -3.11 -33.03
N GLU A 431 -27.48 -3.04 -33.94
CA GLU A 431 -27.72 -3.17 -35.38
C GLU A 431 -28.22 -4.59 -35.74
N TRP A 432 -27.61 -5.62 -35.13
CA TRP A 432 -28.07 -7.01 -35.25
C TRP A 432 -29.51 -7.18 -34.78
N ASN A 433 -29.85 -6.61 -33.62
CA ASN A 433 -31.21 -6.69 -33.07
C ASN A 433 -32.22 -6.00 -34.00
N ARG A 434 -31.90 -4.80 -34.53
CA ARG A 434 -32.76 -4.09 -35.50
C ARG A 434 -33.00 -4.89 -36.77
N LYS A 435 -31.94 -5.51 -37.32
CA LYS A 435 -32.04 -6.37 -38.51
C LYS A 435 -32.92 -7.60 -38.23
N THR A 436 -32.77 -8.20 -37.04
CA THR A 436 -33.58 -9.35 -36.61
C THR A 436 -35.06 -8.98 -36.48
N GLU A 437 -35.39 -7.86 -35.84
CA GLU A 437 -36.77 -7.37 -35.73
C GLU A 437 -37.41 -7.09 -37.10
N LEU A 438 -36.65 -6.54 -38.05
CA LEU A 438 -37.11 -6.32 -39.43
C LEU A 438 -37.48 -7.64 -40.12
N VAL A 439 -36.61 -8.65 -39.98
CA VAL A 439 -36.86 -9.99 -40.54
C VAL A 439 -38.09 -10.62 -39.88
N GLU A 440 -38.23 -10.53 -38.57
CA GLU A 440 -39.41 -11.05 -37.86
C GLU A 440 -40.71 -10.38 -38.31
N LYS A 441 -40.70 -9.05 -38.52
CA LYS A 441 -41.86 -8.32 -39.08
C LYS A 441 -42.20 -8.79 -40.48
N MET A 442 -41.21 -8.95 -41.35
CA MET A 442 -41.42 -9.47 -42.71
C MET A 442 -42.00 -10.89 -42.69
N VAL A 443 -41.48 -11.77 -41.82
CA VAL A 443 -41.99 -13.14 -41.67
C VAL A 443 -43.43 -13.13 -41.17
N LYS A 444 -43.78 -12.28 -40.20
CA LYS A 444 -45.15 -12.12 -39.72
C LYS A 444 -46.10 -11.60 -40.80
N SER A 445 -45.69 -10.60 -41.56
CA SER A 445 -46.47 -10.09 -42.71
C SER A 445 -46.74 -11.19 -43.71
N ARG A 446 -45.70 -11.90 -44.16
CA ARG A 446 -45.85 -13.01 -45.11
C ARG A 446 -46.75 -14.13 -44.60
N LYS A 447 -46.69 -14.43 -43.29
CA LYS A 447 -47.60 -15.41 -42.67
C LYS A 447 -49.06 -14.92 -42.67
N ALA A 448 -49.29 -13.64 -42.37
CA ALA A 448 -50.62 -13.04 -42.41
C ALA A 448 -51.18 -13.03 -43.84
N ASP A 449 -50.37 -12.63 -44.82
CA ASP A 449 -50.73 -12.65 -46.24
C ASP A 449 -51.09 -14.07 -46.69
N ALA A 450 -50.30 -15.08 -46.28
CA ALA A 450 -50.58 -16.48 -46.57
C ALA A 450 -51.85 -17.02 -45.89
N GLU A 451 -52.14 -16.58 -44.65
CA GLU A 451 -53.39 -16.90 -43.95
C GLU A 451 -54.61 -16.24 -44.60
N GLU A 452 -54.49 -15.00 -45.05
CA GLU A 452 -55.55 -14.30 -45.76
C GLU A 452 -55.83 -14.99 -47.11
N GLU A 453 -54.78 -15.36 -47.85
CA GLU A 453 -54.90 -16.13 -49.09
C GLU A 453 -55.56 -17.50 -48.85
N GLN A 454 -55.16 -18.22 -47.81
CA GLN A 454 -55.80 -19.47 -47.38
C GLN A 454 -57.27 -19.27 -47.03
N THR A 455 -57.61 -18.17 -46.36
CA THR A 455 -58.97 -17.85 -45.95
C THR A 455 -59.83 -17.47 -47.15
N ALA A 456 -59.29 -16.71 -48.11
CA ALA A 456 -59.94 -16.39 -49.37
C ALA A 456 -60.19 -17.65 -50.20
N LYS A 457 -59.19 -18.55 -50.28
CA LYS A 457 -59.34 -19.88 -50.91
C LYS A 457 -60.47 -20.68 -50.24
N ARG A 458 -60.53 -20.75 -48.90
CA ARG A 458 -61.60 -21.45 -48.17
C ARG A 458 -62.98 -20.86 -48.49
N LYS A 459 -63.13 -19.54 -48.47
CA LYS A 459 -64.39 -18.85 -48.82
C LYS A 459 -64.79 -19.13 -50.27
N TYR A 460 -63.85 -19.07 -51.20
CA TYR A 460 -64.09 -19.40 -52.60
C TYR A 460 -64.58 -20.84 -52.76
N PHE A 461 -63.89 -21.82 -52.15
CA PHE A 461 -64.31 -23.22 -52.20
C PHE A 461 -65.66 -23.47 -51.53
N GLN A 462 -66.00 -22.72 -50.48
CA GLN A 462 -67.30 -22.83 -49.82
C GLN A 462 -68.44 -22.24 -50.67
N ALA A 463 -68.24 -21.08 -51.28
CA ALA A 463 -69.17 -20.50 -52.24
C ALA A 463 -69.35 -21.40 -53.48
N LEU A 464 -68.25 -22.02 -53.95
CA LEU A 464 -68.27 -22.98 -55.04
C LEU A 464 -69.07 -24.24 -54.68
N LYS A 465 -68.96 -24.70 -53.42
CA LYS A 465 -69.74 -25.82 -52.90
C LYS A 465 -71.23 -25.48 -52.79
N GLU A 466 -71.59 -24.30 -52.29
CA GLU A 466 -72.99 -23.83 -52.23
C GLU A 466 -73.60 -23.65 -53.62
N PHE A 467 -72.83 -23.12 -54.59
CA PHE A 467 -73.24 -23.01 -55.98
C PHE A 467 -73.45 -24.39 -56.63
N LEU A 468 -72.58 -25.35 -56.33
CA LEU A 468 -72.78 -26.73 -56.75
C LEU A 468 -74.04 -27.30 -56.09
N ASP A 469 -74.28 -27.12 -54.79
CA ASP A 469 -75.45 -27.71 -54.14
C ASP A 469 -76.81 -27.14 -54.63
N THR A 470 -76.84 -25.92 -55.16
CA THR A 470 -78.06 -25.23 -55.64
C THR A 470 -78.31 -25.31 -57.16
N SER A 471 -77.39 -25.85 -57.95
CA SER A 471 -77.49 -25.86 -59.42
C SER A 471 -77.96 -27.22 -60.01
N GLU A 472 -78.75 -27.13 -61.09
CA GLU A 472 -79.24 -28.28 -61.87
C GLU A 472 -78.10 -29.15 -62.47
N PRO A 473 -78.36 -30.40 -62.93
CA PRO A 473 -77.32 -31.40 -63.18
C PRO A 473 -76.31 -31.09 -64.30
N LYS A 474 -76.67 -30.23 -65.27
CA LYS A 474 -75.84 -29.95 -66.46
C LYS A 474 -74.67 -28.98 -66.18
N PRO A 475 -74.83 -27.85 -65.46
CA PRO A 475 -73.72 -27.00 -65.02
C PRO A 475 -72.68 -27.70 -64.14
N LYS A 476 -73.10 -28.62 -63.27
CA LYS A 476 -72.23 -29.37 -62.33
C LYS A 476 -71.06 -30.10 -63.00
N ARG A 477 -71.31 -30.79 -64.12
CA ARG A 477 -70.29 -31.62 -64.80
C ARG A 477 -69.18 -30.80 -65.47
N LYS A 478 -69.47 -29.58 -65.91
CA LYS A 478 -68.49 -28.71 -66.59
C LYS A 478 -67.57 -27.99 -65.58
N LEU A 479 -68.12 -27.62 -64.43
CA LEU A 479 -67.37 -26.98 -63.34
C LEU A 479 -66.43 -27.98 -62.63
N LEU A 480 -66.90 -29.21 -62.35
CA LEU A 480 -66.10 -30.26 -61.71
C LEU A 480 -64.81 -30.61 -62.48
N ARG A 481 -64.87 -30.62 -63.82
CA ARG A 481 -63.68 -30.80 -64.69
C ARG A 481 -62.67 -29.66 -64.59
N THR A 482 -63.13 -28.44 -64.32
CA THR A 482 -62.25 -27.26 -64.23
C THR A 482 -61.55 -27.20 -62.86
N ILE A 483 -62.23 -27.65 -61.80
CA ILE A 483 -61.67 -27.71 -60.44
C ILE A 483 -60.60 -28.81 -60.30
N THR A 484 -60.70 -29.91 -61.07
CA THR A 484 -59.70 -30.99 -61.02
C THR A 484 -58.31 -30.51 -61.49
N ILE A 485 -58.26 -29.52 -62.38
CA ILE A 485 -57.03 -28.98 -62.96
C ILE A 485 -56.23 -28.18 -61.91
N PHE A 486 -56.89 -27.51 -60.95
CA PHE A 486 -56.22 -26.73 -59.91
C PHE A 486 -55.71 -27.56 -58.72
N LYS A 487 -55.96 -28.87 -58.69
CA LYS A 487 -55.53 -29.75 -57.60
C LYS A 487 -54.09 -30.27 -57.78
N ASP A 488 -53.55 -30.17 -59.00
CA ASP A 488 -52.23 -30.67 -59.38
C ASP A 488 -51.13 -29.60 -59.35
N ASP A 489 -51.46 -28.33 -59.06
CA ASP A 489 -50.46 -27.29 -58.83
C ASP A 489 -49.93 -27.38 -57.40
N SER A 490 -48.86 -28.16 -57.23
CA SER A 490 -48.01 -28.13 -56.04
C SER A 490 -47.48 -26.71 -55.82
N ILE A 491 -47.76 -26.15 -54.65
CA ILE A 491 -47.24 -24.87 -54.16
C ILE A 491 -45.70 -24.95 -54.09
N PRO A 492 -44.93 -23.96 -54.60
CA PRO A 492 -43.47 -23.91 -54.46
C PRO A 492 -42.99 -23.82 -53.01
#